data_AF-A0A6H9KZB5-F1
#
_entry.id   AF-A0A6H9KZB5-F1
#
_cell.length_a   1.000
_cell.length_b   1.000
_cell.length_c   1.000
_cell.angle_alpha   90.00
_cell.angle_beta   90.00
_cell.angle_gamma   90.00
#
_symmetry.space_group_name_H-M   'P 1'
#
loop_
_entity.id
_entity.type
_entity.pdbx_description
1 polymer ?
#
loop_
_entity_poly.entity_id
_entity_poly.type
_entity_poly.pdbx_seq_one_letter_code
_entity_poly.pdbx_strand_id
1 'polypeptide(L)'
;MIFRTQKFDIGEIIRFDTHRGKTQVGVIENTGRKNYRVMLNDGRFYRVPIRSAQKWSAPFINPISASAEQVEFFGKYLVQLSKIILKQLDIDVAVKYRSGVWATYYKKGSHIQFGSQCVRYQFLNGRGSDAVSANINRFKLKFSLSSKLAVLVCHEVAHAVTDSRYKPPVRAHGKEFYHELKSLLDRYFVPITDKLAVLHKQNTGS
;
A
#
# COMPACT_ATOMS: atom_id res chain seq x y z
N MET A 1 21.83 -32.87 -3.75
CA MET A 1 20.54 -32.28 -4.21
C MET A 1 20.54 -30.79 -3.87
N ILE A 2 20.68 -29.90 -4.85
CA ILE A 2 20.58 -28.46 -4.61
C ILE A 2 19.10 -28.12 -4.57
N PHE A 3 18.52 -27.95 -3.37
CA PHE A 3 17.19 -27.38 -3.23
C PHE A 3 17.27 -25.93 -3.73
N ARG A 4 16.86 -25.69 -4.98
CA ARG A 4 16.62 -24.32 -5.48
C ARG A 4 15.61 -23.71 -4.52
N THR A 5 16.09 -22.82 -3.65
CA THR A 5 15.22 -22.09 -2.73
C THR A 5 14.35 -21.21 -3.61
N GLN A 6 13.08 -21.59 -3.78
CA GLN A 6 12.15 -20.82 -4.59
C GLN A 6 11.99 -19.46 -3.91
N LYS A 7 12.52 -18.42 -4.55
CA LYS A 7 12.39 -17.06 -4.05
C LYS A 7 11.03 -16.56 -4.50
N PHE A 8 10.25 -16.09 -3.54
CA PHE A 8 8.91 -15.55 -3.71
C PHE A 8 8.99 -14.03 -3.79
N ASP A 9 8.09 -13.44 -4.56
CA ASP A 9 8.06 -12.00 -4.82
C ASP A 9 7.29 -11.23 -3.74
N ILE A 10 7.53 -9.93 -3.67
CA ILE A 10 6.72 -9.02 -2.84
C ILE A 10 5.26 -9.12 -3.28
N GLY A 11 4.38 -9.34 -2.30
CA GLY A 11 2.95 -9.52 -2.50
C GLY A 11 2.51 -10.97 -2.66
N GLU A 12 3.44 -11.94 -2.72
CA GLU A 12 3.06 -13.35 -2.66
C GLU A 12 2.68 -13.75 -1.23
N ILE A 13 1.63 -14.58 -1.14
CA ILE A 13 1.15 -15.15 0.10
C ILE A 13 1.96 -16.42 0.37
N ILE A 14 2.50 -16.52 1.58
CA ILE A 14 3.26 -17.66 2.04
C ILE A 14 2.73 -18.16 3.37
N ARG A 15 2.86 -19.47 3.58
CA ARG A 15 2.72 -20.09 4.90
C ARG A 15 4.10 -20.41 5.46
N PHE A 16 4.23 -20.34 6.79
CA PHE A 16 5.46 -20.63 7.49
C PHE A 16 5.16 -21.02 8.95
N ASP A 17 6.04 -21.82 9.54
CA ASP A 17 5.93 -22.18 10.96
C ASP A 17 6.70 -21.20 11.84
N THR A 18 6.06 -20.79 12.93
CA THR A 18 6.71 -19.99 13.97
C THR A 18 7.58 -20.88 14.86
N HIS A 19 8.51 -20.28 15.61
CA HIS A 19 9.35 -20.97 16.60
C HIS A 19 8.56 -21.73 17.68
N ARG A 20 7.25 -21.46 17.83
CA ARG A 20 6.34 -22.15 18.75
C ARG A 20 5.55 -23.27 18.07
N GLY A 21 5.93 -23.69 16.87
CA GLY A 21 5.26 -24.74 16.10
C GLY A 21 3.89 -24.35 15.53
N LYS A 22 3.48 -23.08 15.65
CA LYS A 22 2.23 -22.60 15.04
C LYS A 22 2.48 -22.20 13.59
N THR A 23 1.74 -22.80 12.66
CA THR A 23 1.68 -22.36 11.26
C THR A 23 0.98 -21.02 11.17
N GLN A 24 1.58 -20.09 10.43
CA GLN A 24 1.03 -18.78 10.12
C GLN A 24 0.99 -18.61 8.60
N VAL A 25 0.08 -17.77 8.14
CA VAL A 25 0.01 -17.33 6.74
C VAL A 25 0.25 -15.84 6.74
N GLY A 26 1.00 -15.33 5.76
CA GLY A 26 1.23 -13.91 5.63
C GLY A 26 1.65 -13.52 4.23
N VAL A 27 1.65 -12.23 3.94
CA VAL A 27 2.13 -11.69 2.67
C VAL A 27 3.56 -11.19 2.79
N ILE A 28 4.36 -11.43 1.76
CA ILE A 28 5.71 -10.88 1.67
C ILE A 28 5.60 -9.38 1.40
N GLU A 29 6.01 -8.56 2.36
CA GLU A 29 6.03 -7.10 2.23
C GLU A 29 7.41 -6.60 1.77
N ASN A 30 8.48 -7.33 2.11
CA ASN A 30 9.83 -7.02 1.64
C ASN A 30 10.68 -8.30 1.50
N THR A 31 11.59 -8.31 0.53
CA THR A 31 12.54 -9.40 0.30
C THR A 31 13.95 -8.97 0.71
N GLY A 32 14.52 -9.67 1.70
CA GLY A 32 15.94 -9.58 2.04
C GLY A 32 16.77 -10.63 1.30
N ARG A 33 18.08 -10.67 1.58
CA ARG A 33 18.98 -11.72 1.03
C ARG A 33 18.68 -13.11 1.58
N LYS A 34 18.30 -13.21 2.85
CA LYS A 34 18.09 -14.50 3.55
C LYS A 34 16.67 -14.68 4.12
N ASN A 35 15.93 -13.59 4.27
CA ASN A 35 14.62 -13.58 4.94
C ASN A 35 13.62 -12.73 4.15
N TYR A 36 12.35 -13.06 4.27
CA TYR A 36 11.22 -12.19 3.95
C TYR A 36 10.81 -11.41 5.20
N ARG A 37 10.35 -10.16 5.00
CA ARG A 37 9.47 -9.49 5.97
C ARG A 37 8.05 -9.84 5.58
N VAL A 38 7.37 -10.57 6.45
CA VAL A 38 6.06 -11.16 6.18
C VAL A 38 5.04 -10.53 7.12
N MET A 39 3.95 -10.06 6.57
CA MET A 39 2.88 -9.41 7.29
C MET A 39 1.72 -10.39 7.46
N LEU A 40 1.28 -10.57 8.71
CA LEU A 40 0.10 -11.35 9.04
C LEU A 40 -1.18 -10.55 8.80
N ASN A 41 -2.30 -11.26 8.86
CA ASN A 41 -3.63 -10.74 8.57
C ASN A 41 -4.12 -9.71 9.62
N ASP A 42 -3.55 -9.78 10.81
CA ASP A 42 -3.78 -8.87 11.94
C ASP A 42 -2.80 -7.68 11.96
N GLY A 43 -1.95 -7.56 10.93
CA GLY A 43 -0.98 -6.48 10.79
C GLY A 43 0.34 -6.69 11.56
N ARG A 44 0.53 -7.83 12.25
CA ARG A 44 1.84 -8.17 12.85
C ARG A 44 2.85 -8.55 11.76
N PHE A 45 4.13 -8.36 12.05
CA PHE A 45 5.22 -8.68 11.12
C PHE A 45 6.12 -9.79 11.67
N TYR A 46 6.57 -10.65 10.76
CA TYR A 46 7.53 -11.72 11.00
C TYR A 46 8.72 -11.56 10.05
N ARG A 47 9.89 -11.94 10.54
CA ARG A 47 11.04 -12.23 9.68
C ARG A 47 11.04 -13.73 9.43
N VAL A 48 10.82 -14.12 8.19
CA VAL A 48 10.69 -15.53 7.80
C VAL A 48 11.88 -15.91 6.94
N PRO A 49 12.71 -16.89 7.34
CA PRO A 49 13.75 -17.42 6.47
C PRO A 49 13.17 -17.87 5.13
N ILE A 50 13.84 -17.51 4.02
CA ILE A 50 13.33 -17.83 2.66
C ILE A 50 13.07 -19.33 2.52
N ARG A 51 13.93 -20.17 3.10
CA ARG A 51 13.83 -21.64 3.09
C ARG A 51 12.64 -22.22 3.85
N SER A 52 12.05 -21.48 4.80
CA SER A 52 10.91 -21.96 5.59
C SER A 52 9.57 -21.45 5.07
N ALA A 53 9.59 -20.59 4.05
CA ALA A 53 8.38 -20.12 3.39
C ALA A 53 7.91 -21.15 2.38
N GLN A 54 6.60 -21.40 2.36
CA GLN A 54 5.94 -22.21 1.35
C GLN A 54 4.87 -21.37 0.67
N LYS A 55 4.81 -21.41 -0.67
CA LYS A 55 3.78 -20.69 -1.42
C LYS A 55 2.41 -21.15 -0.96
N TRP A 56 1.56 -20.19 -0.63
CA TRP A 56 0.19 -20.45 -0.20
C TRP A 56 -0.77 -19.80 -1.18
N SER A 57 -1.53 -20.63 -1.87
CA SER A 57 -2.44 -20.22 -2.94
C SER A 57 -3.86 -19.96 -2.46
N ALA A 58 -4.21 -20.32 -1.21
CA ALA A 58 -5.51 -19.99 -0.68
C ALA A 58 -5.60 -18.47 -0.42
N PRO A 59 -6.77 -17.85 -0.63
CA PRO A 59 -6.92 -16.42 -0.46
C PRO A 59 -6.47 -15.99 0.94
N PHE A 60 -5.46 -15.12 1.01
CA PHE A 60 -5.13 -14.41 2.25
C PHE A 60 -6.19 -13.36 2.49
N ILE A 61 -7.36 -13.80 2.93
CA ILE A 61 -8.47 -12.93 3.25
C ILE A 61 -8.78 -13.22 4.70
N ASN A 62 -8.51 -12.25 5.57
CA ASN A 62 -9.37 -12.11 6.73
C ASN A 62 -10.64 -11.42 6.24
N PRO A 63 -11.82 -12.04 6.31
CA PRO A 63 -13.10 -11.44 5.87
C PRO A 63 -13.51 -10.19 6.69
N ILE A 64 -12.72 -9.80 7.69
CA ILE A 64 -13.23 -9.07 8.87
C ILE A 64 -13.14 -7.53 8.75
N SER A 65 -12.43 -6.96 7.77
CA SER A 65 -12.24 -5.48 7.73
C SER A 65 -13.01 -4.72 6.65
N ALA A 66 -13.19 -5.31 5.47
CA ALA A 66 -13.95 -4.69 4.38
C ALA A 66 -14.37 -5.75 3.34
N SER A 67 -15.59 -5.61 2.83
CA SER A 67 -16.11 -6.46 1.76
C SER A 67 -15.29 -6.30 0.46
N ALA A 68 -15.39 -7.25 -0.46
CA ALA A 68 -14.73 -7.13 -1.76
C ALA A 68 -15.25 -5.91 -2.55
N GLU A 69 -16.55 -5.65 -2.46
CA GLU A 69 -17.24 -4.53 -3.09
C GLU A 69 -16.73 -3.19 -2.52
N GLN A 70 -16.60 -3.07 -1.19
CA GLN A 70 -16.07 -1.87 -0.55
C GLN A 70 -14.63 -1.61 -1.01
N VAL A 71 -13.78 -2.63 -1.04
CA VAL A 71 -12.38 -2.49 -1.47
C VAL A 71 -12.29 -2.06 -2.94
N GLU A 72 -13.14 -2.63 -3.80
CA GLU A 72 -13.18 -2.27 -5.22
C GLU A 72 -13.72 -0.86 -5.44
N PHE A 73 -14.77 -0.47 -4.72
CA PHE A 73 -15.31 0.88 -4.73
C PHE A 73 -14.24 1.91 -4.37
N PHE A 74 -13.60 1.75 -3.21
CA PHE A 74 -12.55 2.66 -2.77
C PHE A 74 -11.35 2.62 -3.72
N GLY A 75 -10.91 1.44 -4.15
CA GLY A 75 -9.80 1.30 -5.09
C GLY A 75 -10.01 2.06 -6.40
N LYS A 76 -11.20 1.98 -7.01
CA LYS A 76 -11.57 2.77 -8.20
C LYS A 76 -11.63 4.27 -7.89
N TYR A 77 -12.11 4.65 -6.72
CA TYR A 77 -12.17 6.05 -6.31
C TYR A 77 -10.78 6.66 -6.11
N LEU A 78 -9.82 5.94 -5.51
CA LEU A 78 -8.44 6.40 -5.37
C LEU A 78 -7.77 6.64 -6.74
N VAL A 79 -8.10 5.81 -7.75
CA VAL A 79 -7.65 6.03 -9.14
C VAL A 79 -8.18 7.37 -9.66
N GLN A 80 -9.47 7.66 -9.47
CA GLN A 80 -10.08 8.93 -9.92
C GLN A 80 -9.43 10.14 -9.23
N LEU A 81 -9.25 10.09 -7.91
CA LEU A 81 -8.59 11.15 -7.15
C LEU A 81 -7.17 11.41 -7.66
N SER A 82 -6.39 10.34 -7.86
CA SER A 82 -5.02 10.46 -8.36
C SER A 82 -4.98 11.10 -9.74
N LYS A 83 -5.89 10.72 -10.65
CA LYS A 83 -5.99 11.32 -11.98
C LYS A 83 -6.34 12.81 -11.92
N ILE A 84 -7.26 13.20 -11.03
CA ILE A 84 -7.62 14.62 -10.84
C ILE A 84 -6.40 15.42 -10.38
N ILE A 85 -5.67 14.93 -9.39
CA ILE A 85 -4.49 15.61 -8.86
C ILE A 85 -3.39 15.70 -9.92
N LEU A 86 -3.08 14.59 -10.60
CA LEU A 86 -2.08 14.57 -11.68
C LEU A 86 -2.42 15.56 -12.80
N LYS A 87 -3.69 15.64 -13.22
CA LYS A 87 -4.16 16.63 -14.20
C LYS A 87 -3.98 18.07 -13.70
N GLN A 88 -4.26 18.35 -12.43
CA GLN A 88 -4.04 19.68 -11.85
C GLN A 88 -2.57 20.07 -11.71
N LEU A 89 -1.67 19.09 -11.72
CA LEU A 89 -0.22 19.30 -11.64
C LEU A 89 0.46 19.23 -13.02
N ASP A 90 -0.32 19.06 -14.09
CA ASP A 90 0.16 18.90 -15.46
C ASP A 90 1.17 17.74 -15.62
N ILE A 91 0.85 16.59 -15.00
CA ILE A 91 1.67 15.37 -15.07
C ILE A 91 0.89 14.27 -15.78
N ASP A 92 1.41 13.82 -16.92
CA ASP A 92 0.84 12.71 -17.66
C ASP A 92 1.41 11.36 -17.18
N VAL A 93 0.63 10.68 -16.33
CA VAL A 93 0.92 9.33 -15.83
C VAL A 93 -0.37 8.54 -15.77
N ALA A 94 -0.38 7.34 -16.36
CA ALA A 94 -1.52 6.44 -16.28
C ALA A 94 -1.77 5.98 -14.83
N VAL A 95 -3.03 5.87 -14.43
CA VAL A 95 -3.42 5.36 -13.10
C VAL A 95 -4.43 4.23 -13.26
N LYS A 96 -4.17 3.08 -12.61
CA LYS A 96 -5.03 1.89 -12.72
C LYS A 96 -5.26 1.19 -11.38
N TYR A 97 -6.39 0.49 -11.29
CA TYR A 97 -6.71 -0.41 -10.19
C TYR A 97 -6.50 -1.86 -10.63
N ARG A 98 -5.97 -2.72 -9.76
CA ARG A 98 -5.82 -4.16 -10.03
C ARG A 98 -6.35 -5.03 -8.89
N SER A 99 -7.29 -5.91 -9.23
CA SER A 99 -7.79 -6.94 -8.32
C SER A 99 -6.72 -8.00 -8.02
N GLY A 100 -6.69 -8.50 -6.78
CA GLY A 100 -5.79 -9.54 -6.31
C GLY A 100 -4.35 -9.09 -6.03
N VAL A 101 -4.00 -7.82 -6.26
CA VAL A 101 -2.61 -7.34 -6.16
C VAL A 101 -2.34 -6.69 -4.79
N TRP A 102 -1.20 -7.04 -4.19
CA TRP A 102 -0.71 -6.52 -2.90
C TRP A 102 0.17 -5.28 -2.98
N ALA A 103 0.53 -4.86 -4.19
CA ALA A 103 1.36 -3.70 -4.41
C ALA A 103 0.52 -2.52 -4.90
N THR A 104 0.54 -1.43 -4.12
CA THR A 104 0.33 -0.09 -4.65
C THR A 104 1.71 0.51 -4.92
N TYR A 105 1.96 0.95 -6.14
CA TYR A 105 3.26 1.51 -6.51
C TYR A 105 3.17 2.41 -7.75
N TYR A 106 4.09 3.35 -7.82
CA TYR A 106 4.47 4.05 -9.03
C TYR A 106 5.55 3.27 -9.78
N LYS A 107 5.24 2.83 -11.01
CA LYS A 107 6.24 2.37 -11.98
C LYS A 107 6.78 3.58 -12.72
N LYS A 108 8.05 3.91 -12.47
CA LYS A 108 8.78 5.03 -13.07
C LYS A 108 8.53 5.18 -14.56
N GLY A 109 8.13 6.39 -14.99
CA GLY A 109 7.80 6.72 -16.37
C GLY A 109 6.64 5.92 -16.99
N SER A 110 5.82 5.22 -16.21
CA SER A 110 4.79 4.33 -16.74
C SER A 110 3.42 4.54 -16.12
N HIS A 111 3.22 4.19 -14.85
CA HIS A 111 1.89 4.24 -14.24
C HIS A 111 1.92 4.18 -12.72
N ILE A 112 0.88 4.71 -12.08
CA ILE A 112 0.49 4.38 -10.71
C ILE A 112 -0.46 3.18 -10.75
N GLN A 113 -0.25 2.22 -9.86
CA GLN A 113 -1.15 1.09 -9.64
C GLN A 113 -1.66 1.08 -8.22
N PHE A 114 -2.97 0.93 -8.03
CA PHE A 114 -3.60 0.60 -6.75
C PHE A 114 -4.01 -0.87 -6.73
N GLY A 115 -3.38 -1.66 -5.86
CA GLY A 115 -3.69 -3.08 -5.68
C GLY A 115 -4.82 -3.29 -4.67
N SER A 116 -5.82 -4.11 -4.99
CA SER A 116 -6.97 -4.35 -4.12
C SER A 116 -6.59 -4.83 -2.71
N GLN A 117 -5.55 -5.64 -2.59
CA GLN A 117 -5.14 -6.17 -1.29
C GLN A 117 -4.40 -5.11 -0.46
N CYS A 118 -3.66 -4.21 -1.12
CA CYS A 118 -3.07 -3.05 -0.45
C CYS A 118 -4.16 -2.08 0.03
N VAL A 119 -5.19 -1.84 -0.79
CA VAL A 119 -6.35 -1.04 -0.39
C VAL A 119 -7.08 -1.68 0.79
N ARG A 120 -7.38 -2.99 0.72
CA ARG A 120 -7.98 -3.77 1.82
C ARG A 120 -7.16 -3.67 3.10
N TYR A 121 -5.84 -3.71 3.01
CA TYR A 121 -4.96 -3.58 4.17
C TYR A 121 -5.17 -2.26 4.92
N GLN A 122 -5.50 -1.17 4.21
CA GLN A 122 -5.79 0.11 4.85
C GLN A 122 -7.08 0.09 5.69
N PHE A 123 -7.96 -0.92 5.56
CA PHE A 123 -9.14 -1.08 6.43
C PHE A 123 -8.83 -1.70 7.79
N LEU A 124 -7.63 -2.23 8.01
CA LEU A 124 -7.26 -2.77 9.31
C LEU A 124 -7.11 -1.65 10.35
N ASN A 125 -7.67 -1.83 11.55
CA ASN A 125 -7.64 -0.84 12.63
C ASN A 125 -6.26 -0.66 13.31
N GLY A 126 -5.22 -1.32 12.83
CA GLY A 126 -3.87 -1.23 13.37
C GLY A 126 -3.08 -0.01 12.85
N ARG A 127 -2.18 0.51 13.71
CA ARG A 127 -1.04 1.34 13.28
C ARG A 127 -0.02 0.41 12.63
N GLY A 128 -0.21 0.13 11.34
CA GLY A 128 0.74 -0.67 10.57
C GLY A 128 2.15 -0.07 10.60
N SER A 129 3.15 -0.85 10.23
CA SER A 129 4.50 -0.32 9.96
C SER A 129 4.76 -0.21 8.45
N ASP A 130 3.68 -0.02 7.70
CA ASP A 130 3.70 0.27 6.27
C ASP A 130 4.07 1.75 6.02
N ALA A 131 4.40 2.06 4.77
CA ALA A 131 4.79 3.42 4.40
C ALA A 131 3.69 4.46 4.67
N VAL A 132 2.42 4.07 4.54
CA VAL A 132 1.26 4.93 4.80
C VAL A 132 1.21 5.31 6.28
N SER A 133 1.21 4.34 7.18
CA SER A 133 1.17 4.58 8.62
C SER A 133 2.42 5.33 9.11
N ALA A 134 3.59 5.01 8.56
CA ALA A 134 4.82 5.74 8.83
C ALA A 134 4.72 7.22 8.41
N ASN A 135 4.09 7.53 7.26
CA ASN A 135 3.88 8.90 6.80
C ASN A 135 2.82 9.64 7.63
N ILE A 136 1.72 8.98 8.03
CA ILE A 136 0.75 9.58 8.97
C ILE A 136 1.45 10.04 10.24
N ASN A 137 2.30 9.20 10.82
CA ASN A 137 3.07 9.55 12.02
C ASN A 137 4.10 10.66 11.74
N ARG A 138 4.86 10.55 10.64
CA ARG A 138 5.89 11.54 10.23
C ARG A 138 5.31 12.95 10.11
N PHE A 139 4.12 13.06 9.52
CA PHE A 139 3.45 14.34 9.28
C PHE A 139 2.41 14.69 10.36
N LYS A 140 2.38 13.95 11.49
CA LYS A 140 1.47 14.18 12.63
C LYS A 140 -0.01 14.28 12.23
N LEU A 141 -0.43 13.48 11.26
CA LEU A 141 -1.80 13.47 10.75
C LEU A 141 -2.72 12.62 11.65
N LYS A 142 -4.01 12.94 11.69
CA LYS A 142 -5.00 12.14 12.45
C LYS A 142 -5.04 10.71 11.90
N PHE A 143 -4.94 9.71 12.77
CA PHE A 143 -5.01 8.31 12.35
C PHE A 143 -6.47 7.88 12.13
N SER A 144 -6.86 7.65 10.88
CA SER A 144 -8.20 7.19 10.48
C SER A 144 -8.12 6.43 9.15
N LEU A 145 -9.18 5.70 8.75
CA LEU A 145 -9.24 5.09 7.42
C LEU A 145 -9.13 6.13 6.31
N SER A 146 -9.90 7.22 6.38
CA SER A 146 -9.85 8.31 5.39
C SER A 146 -8.43 8.89 5.27
N SER A 147 -7.74 9.06 6.40
CA SER A 147 -6.34 9.52 6.41
C SER A 147 -5.40 8.53 5.74
N LYS A 148 -5.55 7.22 6.01
CA LYS A 148 -4.74 6.17 5.38
C LYS A 148 -4.91 6.16 3.86
N LEU A 149 -6.15 6.20 3.39
CA LEU A 149 -6.46 6.24 1.97
C LEU A 149 -5.99 7.56 1.31
N ALA A 150 -6.12 8.70 1.98
CA ALA A 150 -5.62 10.00 1.49
C ALA A 150 -4.10 10.03 1.38
N VAL A 151 -3.39 9.53 2.40
CA VAL A 151 -1.93 9.42 2.37
C VAL A 151 -1.49 8.43 1.30
N LEU A 152 -2.21 7.34 1.07
CA LEU A 152 -1.91 6.40 -0.02
C LEU A 152 -1.95 7.09 -1.38
N VAL A 153 -2.98 7.91 -1.65
CA VAL A 153 -3.05 8.71 -2.90
C VAL A 153 -1.88 9.69 -2.99
N CYS A 154 -1.65 10.49 -1.95
CA CYS A 154 -0.58 11.49 -1.95
C CYS A 154 0.81 10.84 -2.09
N HIS A 155 1.02 9.66 -1.51
CA HIS A 155 2.27 8.91 -1.59
C HIS A 155 2.60 8.49 -3.02
N GLU A 156 1.65 7.89 -3.73
CA GLU A 156 1.90 7.44 -5.10
C GLU A 156 2.02 8.59 -6.08
N VAL A 157 1.20 9.63 -5.90
CA VAL A 157 1.32 10.86 -6.69
C VAL A 157 2.67 11.52 -6.43
N ALA A 158 3.16 11.57 -5.19
CA ALA A 158 4.48 12.14 -4.87
C ALA A 158 5.61 11.47 -5.65
N HIS A 159 5.57 10.15 -5.84
CA HIS A 159 6.54 9.46 -6.70
C HIS A 159 6.49 9.95 -8.14
N ALA A 160 5.29 10.10 -8.71
CA ALA A 160 5.10 10.61 -10.08
C ALA A 160 5.57 12.07 -10.22
N VAL A 161 5.24 12.94 -9.25
CA VAL A 161 5.70 14.33 -9.22
C VAL A 161 7.23 14.40 -9.14
N THR A 162 7.82 13.59 -8.26
CA THR A 162 9.26 13.57 -8.06
C THR A 162 9.99 13.11 -9.32
N ASP A 163 9.50 12.08 -10.01
CA ASP A 163 10.11 11.59 -11.25
C ASP A 163 9.98 12.58 -12.42
N SER A 164 8.88 13.32 -12.46
CA SER A 164 8.63 14.36 -13.48
C SER A 164 9.53 15.58 -13.29
N ARG A 165 9.63 16.10 -12.06
CA ARG A 165 10.26 17.40 -11.77
C ARG A 165 11.77 17.36 -11.55
N TYR A 166 12.32 16.27 -11.03
CA TYR A 166 13.73 16.21 -10.63
C TYR A 166 14.57 15.42 -11.64
N LYS A 167 15.63 16.05 -12.16
CA LYS A 167 16.64 15.45 -13.05
C LYS A 167 18.05 15.80 -12.55
N PRO A 168 19.01 14.85 -12.52
CA PRO A 168 18.86 13.43 -12.83
C PRO A 168 17.92 12.71 -11.83
N PRO A 169 17.46 11.49 -12.13
CA PRO A 169 16.51 10.81 -11.26
C PRO A 169 17.05 10.61 -9.84
N VAL A 170 16.24 10.99 -8.87
CA VAL A 170 16.58 10.95 -7.45
C VAL A 170 16.20 9.62 -6.79
N ARG A 171 16.75 9.38 -5.60
CA ARG A 171 16.48 8.17 -4.83
C ARG A 171 15.01 8.08 -4.41
N ALA A 172 14.43 6.89 -4.53
CA ALA A 172 13.10 6.60 -3.98
C ALA A 172 13.05 6.91 -2.47
N HIS A 173 12.02 7.65 -2.04
CA HIS A 173 11.88 8.15 -0.66
C HIS A 173 13.07 9.00 -0.17
N GLY A 174 13.70 9.77 -1.08
CA GLY A 174 14.71 10.79 -0.77
C GLY A 174 14.13 12.11 -0.23
N LYS A 175 14.99 13.13 -0.09
CA LYS A 175 14.60 14.46 0.42
C LYS A 175 13.54 15.11 -0.47
N GLU A 176 13.74 15.03 -1.77
CA GLU A 176 12.88 15.57 -2.82
C GLU A 176 11.49 14.91 -2.77
N PHE A 177 11.45 13.57 -2.63
CA PHE A 177 10.20 12.85 -2.44
C PHE A 177 9.42 13.36 -1.22
N TYR A 178 10.09 13.53 -0.06
CA TYR A 178 9.41 14.01 1.14
C TYR A 178 8.99 15.48 1.06
N HIS A 179 9.72 16.29 0.27
CA HIS A 179 9.31 17.65 -0.04
C HIS A 179 8.01 17.66 -0.86
N GLU A 180 7.95 16.91 -1.96
CA GLU A 180 6.74 16.80 -2.79
C GLU A 180 5.58 16.17 -2.03
N LEU A 181 5.83 15.12 -1.25
CA LEU A 181 4.81 14.49 -0.42
C LEU A 181 4.23 15.49 0.59
N LYS A 182 5.06 16.31 1.23
CA LYS A 182 4.56 17.35 2.14
C LYS A 182 3.70 18.37 1.39
N SER A 183 4.16 18.87 0.25
CA SER A 183 3.41 19.83 -0.58
C SER A 183 2.03 19.28 -0.99
N LEU A 184 1.97 18.01 -1.40
CA LEU A 184 0.72 17.33 -1.74
C LEU A 184 -0.19 17.18 -0.53
N LEU A 185 0.35 16.80 0.63
CA LEU A 185 -0.44 16.68 1.86
C LEU A 185 -1.00 18.04 2.29
N ASP A 186 -0.19 19.11 2.27
CA ASP A 186 -0.65 20.44 2.63
C ASP A 186 -1.80 20.93 1.73
N ARG A 187 -1.77 20.59 0.43
CA ARG A 187 -2.77 21.05 -0.56
C ARG A 187 -4.00 20.15 -0.67
N TYR A 188 -3.84 18.83 -0.55
CA TYR A 188 -4.87 17.87 -0.93
C TYR A 188 -5.34 16.97 0.20
N PHE A 189 -4.62 16.88 1.33
CA PHE A 189 -4.97 15.93 2.39
C PHE A 189 -6.39 16.17 2.93
N VAL A 190 -6.69 17.38 3.43
CA VAL A 190 -8.00 17.69 4.01
C VAL A 190 -9.15 17.50 3.01
N PRO A 191 -9.09 18.04 1.77
CA PRO A 191 -10.14 17.82 0.78
C PRO A 191 -10.39 16.34 0.43
N ILE A 192 -9.32 15.53 0.40
CA ILE A 192 -9.45 14.09 0.13
C ILE A 192 -10.04 13.38 1.35
N THR A 193 -9.54 13.66 2.56
CA THR A 193 -10.02 13.00 3.78
C THR A 193 -11.49 13.25 4.03
N ASP A 194 -11.97 14.47 3.78
CA ASP A 194 -13.38 14.83 3.99
C ASP A 194 -14.29 14.06 3.03
N LYS A 195 -13.94 14.03 1.74
CA LYS A 195 -14.67 13.24 0.74
C LYS A 195 -14.69 11.75 1.07
N LEU A 196 -13.54 11.19 1.45
CA LEU A 196 -13.45 9.78 1.81
C LEU A 196 -14.23 9.45 3.09
N ALA A 197 -14.28 10.35 4.07
CA ALA A 197 -15.07 10.18 5.28
C ALA A 197 -16.57 10.15 4.98
N VAL A 198 -17.07 11.03 4.10
CA VAL A 198 -18.47 11.01 3.64
C VAL A 198 -18.79 9.71 2.92
N LEU A 199 -17.96 9.31 1.96
CA LEU A 199 -18.16 8.08 1.19
C LEU A 199 -18.12 6.82 2.06
N HIS A 200 -17.27 6.81 3.09
CA HIS A 200 -17.18 5.70 4.03
C HIS A 200 -18.49 5.54 4.81
N LYS A 201 -19.02 6.63 5.39
CA LYS A 201 -20.31 6.60 6.11
C LYS A 201 -21.44 6.08 5.21
N GLN A 202 -21.52 6.57 3.98
CA GLN A 202 -22.51 6.11 2.99
C GLN A 202 -22.39 4.63 2.65
N ASN A 203 -21.18 4.07 2.64
CA ASN A 203 -20.91 2.66 2.31
C ASN A 203 -20.94 1.71 3.52
N THR A 204 -21.06 2.21 4.75
CA THR A 204 -21.18 1.40 5.97
C THR A 204 -22.54 1.51 6.65
N GLY A 205 -23.47 2.33 6.12
CA GLY A 205 -24.80 2.51 6.68
C GLY A 205 -24.79 3.11 8.10
N SER A 206 -23.76 3.88 8.44
CA SER A 206 -23.55 4.49 9.76
C SER A 206 -23.83 5.99 9.79
#